data_AF-A0A1C4DFN0-F1
#
_entry.id   AF-A0A1C4DFN0-F1
#
_cell.length_a   1.000
_cell.length_b   1.000
_cell.length_c   1.000
_cell.angle_alpha   90.00
_cell.angle_beta   90.00
_cell.angle_gamma   90.00
#
_symmetry.space_group_name_H-M   'P 1'
#
loop_
_entity.id
_entity.type
_entity.pdbx_description
1 polymer ?
#
loop_
_entity_poly.entity_id
_entity_poly.type
_entity_poly.pdbx_seq_one_letter_code
_entity_poly.pdbx_strand_id
1 'polypeptide(L)'
;MGIEYSIIAMDDSVTQDVVLNAFSPYCTRIDDEEFLLDYGDEVYEDMIICNHCTLYLSFKESSKEIIESIEIIKPSVHPALEKAIFLLIHEHPMFIAGPDFPLMTANKKCMDLLKVEDIETYEDTELVSSFDEFSNLLTGYE
;
A
#
# COMPACT_ATOMS: atom_id res chain seq x y z
N MET A 1 -0.61 -6.35 18.25
CA MET A 1 -1.15 -6.73 16.94
C MET A 1 -0.36 -5.91 15.94
N GLY A 2 0.12 -6.51 14.85
CA GLY A 2 0.91 -5.76 13.86
C GLY A 2 0.05 -4.67 13.24
N ILE A 3 0.67 -3.57 12.81
CA ILE A 3 -0.03 -2.59 11.97
C ILE A 3 -0.43 -3.32 10.68
N GLU A 4 -1.60 -3.02 10.14
CA GLU A 4 -2.09 -3.58 8.90
C GLU A 4 -2.35 -2.40 7.97
N TYR A 5 -1.69 -2.39 6.80
CA TYR A 5 -1.98 -1.41 5.76
C TYR A 5 -2.92 -2.07 4.75
N SER A 6 -4.01 -1.38 4.41
CA SER A 6 -4.92 -1.77 3.34
C SER A 6 -4.76 -0.81 2.18
N ILE A 7 -4.48 -1.31 0.98
CA ILE A 7 -4.40 -0.51 -0.24
C ILE A 7 -5.55 -0.92 -1.15
N ILE A 8 -6.41 0.02 -1.53
CA ILE A 8 -7.70 -0.28 -2.19
C ILE A 8 -7.70 0.35 -3.58
N ALA A 9 -8.00 -0.44 -4.61
CA ALA A 9 -8.14 0.05 -5.98
C ALA A 9 -9.52 0.66 -6.21
N MET A 10 -9.55 1.83 -6.86
CA MET A 10 -10.78 2.53 -7.20
C MET A 10 -11.34 2.17 -8.57
N ASP A 11 -10.56 1.51 -9.41
CA ASP A 11 -11.02 1.02 -10.70
C ASP A 11 -10.28 -0.27 -11.11
N ASP A 12 -10.70 -0.81 -12.26
CA ASP A 12 -10.23 -2.08 -12.78
C ASP A 12 -8.86 -1.99 -13.50
N SER A 13 -8.12 -0.88 -13.36
CA SER A 13 -6.84 -0.69 -14.06
C SER A 13 -5.64 -1.37 -13.38
N VAL A 14 -5.80 -1.83 -12.13
CA VAL A 14 -4.72 -2.42 -11.34
C VAL A 14 -4.75 -3.94 -11.50
N THR A 15 -3.65 -4.51 -11.97
CA THR A 15 -3.48 -5.96 -12.12
C THR A 15 -2.43 -6.50 -11.16
N GLN A 16 -2.40 -7.82 -10.97
CA GLN A 16 -1.37 -8.47 -10.16
C GLN A 16 0.06 -8.08 -10.60
N ASP A 17 0.34 -8.07 -11.91
CA ASP A 17 1.66 -7.73 -12.43
C ASP A 17 2.07 -6.30 -12.06
N VAL A 18 1.13 -5.34 -12.09
CA VAL A 18 1.39 -3.96 -11.64
C VAL A 18 1.83 -3.94 -10.19
N VAL A 19 1.10 -4.65 -9.32
CA VAL A 19 1.40 -4.70 -7.88
C VAL A 19 2.74 -5.39 -7.62
N LEU A 20 2.99 -6.55 -8.22
CA LEU A 20 4.23 -7.30 -8.02
C LEU A 20 5.46 -6.53 -8.55
N ASN A 21 5.31 -5.77 -9.63
CA ASN A 21 6.37 -4.91 -10.14
C ASN A 21 6.70 -3.76 -9.18
N ALA A 22 5.71 -3.19 -8.50
CA ALA A 22 5.93 -2.12 -7.52
C ALA A 22 6.80 -2.58 -6.33
N PHE A 23 6.65 -3.84 -5.91
CA PHE A 23 7.39 -4.44 -4.79
C PHE A 23 8.64 -5.23 -5.21
N SER A 24 8.98 -5.25 -6.50
CA SER A 24 10.18 -5.92 -7.00
C SER A 24 11.46 -5.17 -6.60
N PRO A 25 12.58 -5.85 -6.26
CA PRO A 25 12.81 -7.29 -6.29
C PRO A 25 12.51 -8.01 -4.96
N TYR A 26 11.85 -7.33 -4.01
CA TYR A 26 11.69 -7.82 -2.63
C TYR A 26 10.57 -8.85 -2.49
N CYS A 27 9.76 -9.05 -3.53
CA CYS A 27 8.59 -9.90 -3.50
C CYS A 27 8.90 -11.35 -3.88
N THR A 28 8.59 -12.29 -2.99
CA THR A 28 8.66 -13.73 -3.21
C THR A 28 7.28 -14.35 -3.04
N ARG A 29 6.84 -15.12 -4.03
CA ARG A 29 5.53 -15.79 -4.01
C ARG A 29 5.50 -16.92 -2.98
N ILE A 30 4.50 -16.93 -2.11
CA ILE A 30 4.18 -18.04 -1.20
C ILE A 30 3.06 -18.89 -1.83
N ASP A 31 1.96 -18.27 -2.23
CA ASP A 31 0.86 -18.90 -2.97
C ASP A 31 0.28 -17.97 -4.06
N ASP A 32 -0.97 -18.16 -4.49
CA ASP A 32 -1.58 -17.35 -5.57
C ASP A 32 -1.90 -15.91 -5.11
N GLU A 33 -2.16 -15.72 -3.82
CA GLU A 33 -2.68 -14.50 -3.21
C GLU A 33 -1.71 -13.94 -2.15
N GLU A 34 -0.79 -14.75 -1.63
CA GLU A 34 0.16 -14.45 -0.56
C GLU A 34 1.60 -14.36 -1.06
N PHE A 35 2.29 -13.30 -0.65
CA PHE A 35 3.68 -13.02 -0.99
C PHE A 35 4.45 -12.55 0.25
N LEU A 36 5.71 -12.97 0.34
CA LEU A 36 6.68 -12.42 1.29
C LEU A 36 7.37 -11.22 0.65
N LEU A 37 7.35 -10.08 1.33
CA LEU A 37 8.24 -8.96 1.02
C LEU A 37 9.43 -9.00 1.97
N ASP A 38 10.61 -9.29 1.44
CA ASP A 38 11.85 -9.41 2.22
C ASP A 38 12.82 -8.29 1.86
N TYR A 39 12.97 -7.32 2.76
CA TYR A 39 13.90 -6.20 2.63
C TYR A 39 15.24 -6.46 3.36
N GLY A 40 15.43 -7.67 3.89
CA GLY A 40 16.62 -8.09 4.63
C GLY A 40 16.61 -7.71 6.11
N ASP A 41 17.64 -8.16 6.81
CA ASP A 41 17.83 -7.88 8.23
C ASP A 41 18.79 -6.71 8.43
N GLU A 42 18.47 -5.81 9.37
CA GLU A 42 19.35 -4.75 9.83
C GLU A 42 19.83 -5.03 11.27
N VAL A 43 21.11 -4.76 11.54
CA VAL A 43 21.66 -4.87 12.90
C VAL A 43 21.83 -3.47 13.47
N TYR A 44 21.10 -3.19 14.55
CA TYR A 44 21.15 -1.90 15.26
C TYR A 44 21.35 -2.15 16.75
N GLU A 45 22.42 -1.61 17.34
CA GLU A 45 22.70 -1.67 18.80
C GLU A 45 22.47 -3.07 19.41
N ASP A 46 23.06 -4.11 18.81
CA ASP A 46 22.94 -5.52 19.21
C ASP A 46 21.52 -6.14 19.06
N MET A 47 20.60 -5.47 18.38
CA MET A 47 19.29 -6.00 17.96
C MET A 47 19.29 -6.33 16.46
N ILE A 48 18.58 -7.40 16.09
CA ILE A 48 18.30 -7.75 14.69
C ILE A 48 16.88 -7.28 14.38
N ILE A 49 16.77 -6.35 13.42
CA ILE A 49 15.51 -5.85 12.88
C ILE A 49 15.24 -6.64 11.59
N CYS A 50 14.28 -7.56 11.64
CA CYS A 50 13.84 -8.30 10.46
C CYS A 50 12.87 -7.46 9.64
N ASN A 51 13.32 -6.93 8.49
CA ASN A 51 12.47 -6.12 7.61
C ASN A 51 11.72 -7.00 6.60
N HIS A 52 10.85 -7.86 7.12
CA HIS A 52 9.95 -8.65 6.28
C HIS A 52 8.49 -8.32 6.59
N CYS A 53 7.64 -8.36 5.58
CA CYS A 53 6.18 -8.28 5.76
C CYS A 53 5.46 -9.24 4.81
N THR A 54 4.20 -9.55 5.11
CA THR A 54 3.36 -10.38 4.24
C THR A 54 2.46 -9.47 3.43
N LEU A 55 2.39 -9.71 2.13
CA LEU A 55 1.50 -9.05 1.17
C LEU A 55 0.42 -10.03 0.75
N TYR A 56 -0.85 -9.68 0.94
CA TYR A 56 -2.00 -10.40 0.42
C TYR A 56 -2.67 -9.62 -0.70
N LEU A 57 -3.09 -10.30 -1.75
CA LEU A 57 -3.82 -9.75 -2.89
C LEU A 57 -5.25 -10.27 -2.88
N SER A 58 -6.22 -9.35 -2.88
CA SER A 58 -7.62 -9.66 -3.14
C SER A 58 -7.98 -9.29 -4.57
N PHE A 59 -8.72 -10.16 -5.24
CA PHE A 59 -9.10 -10.00 -6.64
C PHE A 59 -10.59 -9.70 -6.77
N LYS A 60 -10.96 -8.94 -7.81
CA LYS A 60 -12.37 -8.72 -8.15
C LYS A 60 -13.07 -10.06 -8.42
N GLU A 61 -14.30 -10.22 -7.95
CA GLU A 61 -15.09 -11.45 -8.22
C GLU A 61 -15.22 -11.77 -9.72
N SER A 62 -15.20 -10.74 -10.57
CA SER A 62 -15.32 -10.85 -12.03
C SER A 62 -14.02 -11.27 -12.73
N SER A 63 -12.86 -11.19 -12.07
CA SER A 63 -11.55 -11.45 -12.68
C SER A 63 -10.48 -11.83 -11.66
N LYS A 64 -9.76 -12.92 -11.91
CA LYS A 64 -8.60 -13.37 -11.11
C LYS A 64 -7.30 -12.59 -11.39
N GLU A 65 -7.34 -11.58 -12.25
CA GLU A 65 -6.17 -10.78 -12.60
C GLU A 65 -6.27 -9.33 -12.10
N ILE A 66 -7.49 -8.84 -11.85
CA ILE A 66 -7.77 -7.47 -11.44
C ILE A 66 -7.79 -7.41 -9.92
N ILE A 67 -6.97 -6.51 -9.38
CA ILE A 67 -6.82 -6.32 -7.94
C ILE A 67 -7.94 -5.43 -7.43
N GLU A 68 -8.61 -5.90 -6.38
CA GLU A 68 -9.57 -5.11 -5.62
C GLU A 68 -8.88 -4.42 -4.43
N SER A 69 -8.07 -5.16 -3.69
CA SER A 69 -7.32 -4.64 -2.56
C SER A 69 -6.05 -5.43 -2.30
N ILE A 70 -5.17 -4.81 -1.52
CA ILE A 70 -3.91 -5.37 -1.04
C ILE A 70 -3.90 -5.19 0.47
N GLU A 71 -3.46 -6.21 1.21
CA GLU A 71 -3.18 -6.09 2.63
C GLU A 71 -1.68 -6.32 2.89
N ILE A 72 -1.08 -5.46 3.71
CA ILE A 72 0.31 -5.62 4.16
C ILE A 72 0.28 -5.85 5.68
N ILE A 73 0.63 -7.07 6.08
CA ILE A 73 0.61 -7.52 7.47
C ILE A 73 2.00 -7.36 8.07
N LYS A 74 2.07 -6.70 9.23
CA LYS A 74 3.34 -6.36 9.93
C LYS A 74 4.29 -5.60 8.99
N PRO A 75 3.89 -4.44 8.45
CA PRO A 75 4.73 -3.65 7.57
C PRO A 75 6.07 -3.37 8.25
N SER A 76 7.15 -3.51 7.49
CA SER A 76 8.47 -3.11 7.95
C SER A 76 8.62 -1.60 7.83
N VAL A 77 9.49 -1.00 8.65
CA VAL A 77 9.84 0.43 8.55
C VAL A 77 10.88 0.69 7.44
N HIS A 78 11.12 -0.28 6.56
CA HIS A 78 12.15 -0.18 5.54
C HIS A 78 11.71 0.82 4.46
N PRO A 79 12.51 1.86 4.12
CA PRO A 79 12.08 2.92 3.21
C PRO A 79 11.69 2.47 1.80
N ALA A 80 12.18 1.31 1.35
CA ALA A 80 11.78 0.76 0.05
C ALA A 80 10.31 0.30 0.04
N LEU A 81 9.76 -0.15 1.17
CA LEU A 81 8.34 -0.49 1.29
C LEU A 81 7.48 0.77 1.13
N GLU A 82 7.78 1.82 1.90
CA GLU A 82 7.06 3.08 1.83
C GLU A 82 7.08 3.67 0.41
N LYS A 83 8.25 3.64 -0.25
CA LYS A 83 8.39 4.12 -1.63
C LYS A 83 7.59 3.29 -2.62
N ALA A 84 7.59 1.96 -2.48
CA ALA A 84 6.80 1.08 -3.33
C ALA A 84 5.30 1.40 -3.21
N ILE A 85 4.81 1.58 -1.97
CA ILE A 85 3.42 1.94 -1.72
C ILE A 85 3.10 3.32 -2.30
N PHE A 86 3.94 4.34 -2.03
CA PHE A 86 3.75 5.68 -2.57
C PHE A 86 3.68 5.68 -4.10
N LEU A 87 4.60 4.99 -4.76
CA LEU A 87 4.61 4.90 -6.23
C LEU A 87 3.34 4.21 -6.74
N LEU A 88 2.91 3.12 -6.09
CA LEU A 88 1.70 2.40 -6.47
C LEU A 88 0.45 3.30 -6.40
N ILE A 89 0.24 4.01 -5.28
CA ILE A 89 -0.90 4.93 -5.10
C ILE A 89 -0.76 6.24 -5.88
N HIS A 90 0.42 6.53 -6.44
CA HIS A 90 0.67 7.69 -7.28
C HIS A 90 0.35 7.38 -8.74
N GLU A 91 0.87 6.25 -9.24
CA GLU A 91 0.73 5.84 -10.64
C GLU A 91 -0.66 5.27 -10.93
N HIS A 92 -1.29 4.65 -9.94
CA HIS A 92 -2.58 4.00 -10.08
C HIS A 92 -3.62 4.62 -9.14
N PRO A 93 -4.91 4.59 -9.52
CA PRO A 93 -5.98 5.16 -8.70
C PRO A 93 -6.27 4.23 -7.52
N MET A 94 -5.43 4.34 -6.50
CA MET A 94 -5.52 3.58 -5.26
C MET A 94 -5.47 4.50 -4.03
N PHE A 95 -6.06 4.00 -2.94
CA PHE A 95 -5.95 4.58 -1.60
C PHE A 95 -5.13 3.68 -0.70
N ILE A 96 -4.47 4.26 0.30
CA ILE A 96 -3.95 3.52 1.46
C ILE A 96 -4.73 3.92 2.71
N ALA A 97 -5.09 2.92 3.50
CA ALA A 97 -5.71 3.06 4.81
C ALA A 97 -4.90 2.29 5.85
N GLY A 98 -4.91 2.79 7.09
CA GLY A 98 -4.35 2.13 8.24
C GLY A 98 -4.91 2.73 9.53
N PRO A 99 -4.71 2.08 10.68
CA PRO A 99 -5.25 2.56 11.96
C PRO A 99 -4.59 3.85 12.47
N ASP A 100 -3.35 4.12 12.03
CA ASP A 100 -2.48 5.14 12.63
C ASP A 100 -2.28 6.36 11.74
N PHE A 101 -2.95 6.45 10.59
CA PHE A 101 -2.83 7.57 9.65
C PHE A 101 -4.15 7.76 8.86
N PRO A 102 -4.42 8.96 8.33
CA PRO A 102 -5.65 9.22 7.59
C PRO A 102 -5.71 8.40 6.30
N LEU A 103 -6.90 8.24 5.71
CA LEU A 103 -7.01 7.67 4.37
C LEU A 103 -6.21 8.56 3.39
N MET A 104 -5.28 8.00 2.62
CA MET A 104 -4.39 8.77 1.75
C MET A 104 -4.41 8.28 0.30
N THR A 105 -4.19 9.18 -0.65
CA THR A 105 -3.85 8.85 -2.04
C THR A 105 -2.84 9.85 -2.61
N ALA A 106 -2.02 9.44 -3.57
CA ALA A 106 -1.16 10.33 -4.36
C ALA A 106 -1.67 10.51 -5.80
N ASN A 107 -2.90 10.07 -6.09
CA ASN A 107 -3.50 10.10 -7.43
C ASN A 107 -4.77 10.95 -7.44
N LYS A 108 -4.76 12.04 -8.21
CA LYS A 108 -5.91 12.97 -8.31
C LYS A 108 -7.17 12.32 -8.85
N LYS A 109 -7.04 11.26 -9.68
CA LYS A 109 -8.18 10.54 -10.24
C LYS A 109 -9.04 9.92 -9.13
N CYS A 110 -8.43 9.49 -8.03
CA CYS A 110 -9.14 8.99 -6.86
C CYS A 110 -10.10 10.03 -6.28
N MET A 111 -9.66 11.29 -6.15
CA MET A 111 -10.49 12.38 -5.66
C MET A 111 -11.63 12.72 -6.61
N ASP A 112 -11.41 12.60 -7.92
CA ASP A 112 -12.45 12.80 -8.92
C ASP A 112 -13.50 11.68 -8.90
N LEU A 113 -13.08 10.42 -8.69
CA LEU A 113 -13.98 9.28 -8.55
C LEU A 113 -14.84 9.37 -7.29
N LEU A 114 -14.24 9.70 -6.13
CA LEU A 114 -14.99 9.85 -4.87
C LEU A 114 -16.08 10.93 -4.96
N LYS A 115 -15.81 12.05 -5.66
CA LYS A 115 -16.81 13.11 -5.90
C LYS A 115 -18.00 12.63 -6.74
N VAL A 116 -17.75 11.75 -7.71
CA VAL A 116 -18.80 11.24 -8.61
C VAL A 116 -19.69 10.25 -7.88
N GLU A 117 -19.13 9.47 -6.98
CA GLU A 117 -19.83 8.43 -6.23
C GLU A 117 -20.51 8.95 -4.94
N ASP A 118 -20.38 10.25 -4.62
CA ASP A 118 -20.94 10.92 -3.44
C ASP A 118 -20.61 10.19 -2.12
N ILE A 119 -19.37 9.70 -2.01
CA ILE A 119 -18.93 8.92 -0.87
C ILE A 119 -18.47 9.86 0.25
N GLU A 120 -19.03 9.70 1.45
CA GLU A 120 -18.69 10.48 2.66
C GLU A 120 -17.17 10.48 2.95
N THR A 121 -16.44 9.44 2.55
CA THR A 121 -14.99 9.33 2.72
C THR A 121 -14.17 10.37 1.95
N TYR A 122 -14.76 11.11 0.99
CA TYR A 122 -14.08 12.18 0.26
C TYR A 122 -13.48 13.25 1.18
N GLU A 123 -14.21 13.68 2.21
CA GLU A 123 -13.78 14.76 3.09
C GLU A 123 -12.64 14.35 4.03
N ASP A 124 -12.56 13.06 4.36
CA ASP A 124 -11.55 12.48 5.25
C ASP A 124 -10.32 11.92 4.52
N THR A 125 -10.28 12.08 3.18
CA THR A 125 -9.18 11.59 2.34
C THR A 125 -8.13 12.68 2.11
N GLU A 126 -6.89 12.38 2.50
CA GLU A 126 -5.73 13.23 2.26
C GLU A 126 -5.10 12.94 0.88
N LEU A 127 -5.05 13.97 0.03
CA LEU A 127 -4.32 13.92 -1.24
C LEU A 127 -2.88 14.39 -1.02
N VAL A 128 -1.95 13.45 -0.96
CA VAL A 128 -0.53 13.74 -0.83
C VAL A 128 0.10 14.06 -2.19
N SER A 129 1.05 14.99 -2.21
CA SER A 129 1.69 15.52 -3.42
C SER A 129 3.13 15.07 -3.60
N SER A 130 3.75 14.49 -2.57
CA SER A 130 5.15 14.07 -2.57
C SER A 130 5.39 12.88 -1.64
N PHE A 131 6.50 12.18 -1.86
CA PHE A 131 6.92 11.08 -0.98
C PHE A 131 7.20 11.58 0.45
N ASP A 132 7.79 12.76 0.61
CA ASP A 132 8.09 13.31 1.94
C ASP A 132 6.81 13.59 2.73
N GLU A 133 5.79 14.15 2.08
CA GLU A 133 4.46 14.36 2.68
C GLU A 133 3.81 13.03 3.07
N PHE A 134 3.84 12.06 2.16
CA PHE A 134 3.35 10.70 2.42
C PHE A 134 4.04 10.05 3.63
N SER A 135 5.37 10.04 3.65
CA SER A 135 6.16 9.40 4.71
C SER A 135 5.93 10.10 6.05
N ASN A 136 5.89 11.43 6.08
CA ASN A 136 5.58 12.19 7.30
C ASN A 136 4.18 11.88 7.86
N LEU A 137 3.18 11.68 7.01
CA LEU A 137 1.83 11.29 7.48
C LEU A 137 1.78 9.82 7.92
N LEU A 138 2.55 8.94 7.27
CA LEU A 138 2.64 7.53 7.61
C LEU A 138 3.31 7.28 8.97
N THR A 139 4.33 8.08 9.31
CA THR A 139 5.11 7.91 10.56
C THR A 139 4.83 8.98 11.62
N GLY A 140 4.10 10.05 11.29
CA GLY A 140 3.99 11.26 12.13
C GLY A 140 2.94 11.23 13.24
N TYR A 141 2.25 10.12 13.45
CA TYR A 141 1.27 9.93 14.53
C TYR A 141 1.89 9.21 15.75
N GLU A 142 3.07 9.66 16.18
CA GLU A 142 3.67 9.28 17.48
C GLU A 142 3.27 10.24 18.62
#